data_AF-A0A7K3S6J4-F1
#
_entry.id   AF-A0A7K3S6J4-F1
#
_cell.length_a   1.000
_cell.length_b   1.000
_cell.length_c   1.000
_cell.angle_alpha   90.00
_cell.angle_beta   90.00
_cell.angle_gamma   90.00
#
_symmetry.space_group_name_H-M   'P 1'
#
loop_
_entity.id
_entity.type
_entity.pdbx_description
1 polymer ?
#
loop_
_entity_poly.entity_id
_entity_poly.type
_entity_poly.pdbx_seq_one_letter_code
_entity_poly.pdbx_strand_id
1 'polypeptide(L)'
;MNRLPALRRAAVREWGPLFTAVRQRLAARGVRALALTLTAVALTAVIQVTQNQAWGYGPVRNLGAVRAEDPLPLALLRTPLSLFVPALDLPVWGALAQILLVFGVAEVCLGRWRTLAVAYGATLAGTLYARVGVALGPGTFPGLPASDAQVVDTGPSAAVVGLAVYVCHQRRAWFTGALVVLAMVVEVLVKDNLAGREHLAAIAAVLVVCGVREWLGRRRGARNPGTAVRTCGPAEGGPGPGRRR
;
A
#
# COMPACT_ATOMS: atom_id res chain seq x y z
N MET A 1 14.39 -18.46 -30.96
CA MET A 1 14.32 -18.64 -29.49
C MET A 1 12.88 -18.43 -29.03
N ASN A 2 12.19 -19.47 -28.54
CA ASN A 2 10.80 -19.35 -28.10
C ASN A 2 10.71 -18.42 -26.88
N ARG A 3 10.05 -17.27 -27.05
CA ARG A 3 9.86 -16.27 -25.99
C ARG A 3 8.90 -16.75 -24.89
N LEU A 4 8.01 -17.69 -25.20
CA LEU A 4 6.97 -18.21 -24.30
C LEU A 4 7.52 -18.86 -23.01
N PRO A 5 8.49 -19.80 -23.05
CA PRO A 5 9.13 -20.34 -21.85
C PRO A 5 9.85 -19.29 -20.98
N ALA A 6 10.47 -18.29 -21.61
CA ALA A 6 11.16 -17.22 -20.90
C ALA A 6 10.17 -16.29 -20.17
N LEU A 7 9.09 -15.89 -20.85
CA LEU A 7 8.01 -15.10 -20.27
C LEU A 7 7.31 -15.83 -19.11
N ARG A 8 7.04 -17.14 -19.27
CA ARG A 8 6.47 -17.95 -18.18
C ARG A 8 7.38 -17.98 -16.95
N ARG A 9 8.69 -18.16 -17.13
CA ARG A 9 9.66 -18.15 -16.01
C ARG A 9 9.75 -16.78 -15.34
N ALA A 10 9.71 -15.70 -16.11
CA ALA A 10 9.68 -14.34 -15.58
C ALA A 10 8.41 -14.10 -14.75
N ALA A 11 7.24 -14.45 -15.29
CA ALA A 11 5.95 -14.32 -14.60
C ALA A 11 5.89 -15.14 -13.30
N VAL A 12 6.42 -16.37 -13.31
CA VAL A 12 6.47 -17.21 -12.09
C VAL A 12 7.43 -16.64 -11.05
N ARG A 13 8.56 -16.05 -11.45
CA ARG A 13 9.48 -15.40 -10.51
C ARG A 13 8.87 -14.14 -9.89
N GLU A 14 8.17 -13.35 -10.70
CA GLU A 14 7.54 -12.10 -10.29
C GLU A 14 6.32 -12.36 -9.38
N TRP A 15 5.40 -13.21 -9.80
CA TRP A 15 4.10 -13.40 -9.13
C TRP A 15 4.02 -14.66 -8.27
N GLY A 16 4.92 -15.63 -8.45
CA GLY A 16 4.91 -16.89 -7.70
C GLY A 16 4.96 -16.70 -6.17
N PRO A 17 5.85 -15.85 -5.62
CA PRO A 17 5.90 -15.59 -4.18
C PRO A 17 4.62 -14.93 -3.64
N LEU A 18 4.00 -14.04 -4.42
CA LEU A 18 2.76 -13.36 -4.06
C LEU A 18 1.59 -14.35 -4.08
N PHE A 19 1.42 -15.08 -5.18
CA PHE A 19 0.37 -16.08 -5.36
C PHE A 19 0.44 -17.18 -4.29
N THR A 20 1.64 -17.68 -4.01
CA THR A 20 1.85 -18.73 -3.01
C THR A 20 1.44 -18.26 -1.62
N ALA A 21 1.82 -17.04 -1.25
CA ALA A 21 1.48 -16.51 0.05
C ALA A 21 -0.02 -16.21 0.20
N VAL A 22 -0.65 -15.70 -0.86
CA VAL A 22 -2.11 -15.48 -0.88
C VAL A 22 -2.84 -16.80 -0.69
N ARG A 23 -2.48 -17.81 -1.49
CA ARG A 23 -3.08 -19.14 -1.43
C ARG A 23 -2.89 -19.80 -0.06
N GLN A 24 -1.67 -19.80 0.49
CA GLN A 24 -1.38 -20.42 1.79
C GLN A 24 -2.15 -19.76 2.93
N ARG A 25 -2.22 -18.43 2.96
CA ARG A 25 -2.94 -17.70 4.02
C ARG A 25 -4.45 -17.86 3.91
N LEU A 26 -5.01 -17.85 2.70
CA LEU A 26 -6.42 -18.14 2.49
C LEU A 26 -6.77 -19.58 2.84
N ALA A 27 -5.91 -20.55 2.50
CA ALA A 27 -6.11 -21.94 2.93
C ALA A 27 -6.07 -22.10 4.46
N ALA A 28 -5.18 -21.37 5.15
CA ALA A 28 -5.01 -21.48 6.59
C ALA A 28 -6.09 -20.73 7.42
N ARG A 29 -6.65 -19.63 6.91
CA ARG A 29 -7.54 -18.74 7.68
C ARG A 29 -8.89 -18.44 7.00
N GLY A 30 -9.10 -18.93 5.78
CA GLY A 30 -10.31 -18.68 4.99
C GLY A 30 -10.61 -17.19 4.82
N VAL A 31 -11.90 -16.86 4.80
CA VAL A 31 -12.41 -15.48 4.69
C VAL A 31 -11.95 -14.56 5.82
N ARG A 32 -11.55 -15.11 6.99
CA ARG A 32 -11.02 -14.30 8.11
C ARG A 32 -9.68 -13.63 7.76
N ALA A 33 -8.97 -14.12 6.75
CA ALA A 33 -7.75 -13.47 6.24
C ALA A 33 -8.04 -12.15 5.51
N LEU A 34 -9.31 -11.90 5.16
CA LEU A 34 -9.80 -10.74 4.42
C LEU A 34 -10.76 -9.90 5.26
N ALA A 35 -10.76 -10.06 6.59
CA ALA A 35 -11.75 -9.41 7.45
C ALA A 35 -11.68 -7.88 7.32
N LEU A 36 -10.48 -7.29 7.35
CA LEU A 36 -10.31 -5.84 7.16
C LEU A 36 -10.80 -5.42 5.78
N THR A 37 -10.45 -6.18 4.74
CA THR A 37 -10.81 -5.89 3.36
C THR A 37 -12.32 -5.94 3.16
N LEU A 38 -13.00 -6.96 3.70
CA LEU A 38 -14.44 -7.08 3.62
C LEU A 38 -15.13 -5.97 4.41
N THR A 39 -14.62 -5.62 5.60
CA THR A 39 -15.12 -4.46 6.36
C THR A 39 -14.93 -3.16 5.59
N ALA A 40 -13.78 -2.96 4.93
CA ALA A 40 -13.49 -1.79 4.11
C ALA A 40 -14.45 -1.68 2.90
N VAL A 41 -14.66 -2.78 2.17
CA VAL A 41 -15.60 -2.84 1.05
C VAL A 41 -17.03 -2.59 1.52
N ALA A 42 -17.46 -3.24 2.62
CA ALA A 42 -18.79 -3.05 3.17
C ALA A 42 -19.02 -1.61 3.65
N LEU A 43 -18.05 -1.03 4.36
CA LEU A 43 -18.11 0.37 4.81
C LEU A 43 -18.19 1.34 3.62
N THR A 44 -17.37 1.13 2.59
CA THR A 44 -17.39 1.93 1.36
C THR A 44 -18.74 1.81 0.65
N ALA A 45 -19.30 0.61 0.56
CA ALA A 45 -20.62 0.37 -0.03
C ALA A 45 -21.76 1.03 0.77
N VAL A 46 -21.72 0.94 2.11
CA VAL A 46 -22.71 1.60 2.99
C VAL A 46 -22.63 3.12 2.85
N ILE A 47 -21.42 3.67 2.83
CA ILE A 47 -21.19 5.11 2.63
C ILE A 47 -21.73 5.54 1.26
N GLN A 48 -21.46 4.78 0.19
CA GLN A 48 -22.01 5.03 -1.14
C GLN A 48 -23.55 5.02 -1.14
N VAL A 49 -24.16 4.00 -0.56
CA VAL A 49 -25.64 3.88 -0.51
C VAL A 49 -26.24 5.05 0.25
N THR A 50 -25.59 5.47 1.34
CA THR A 50 -26.00 6.62 2.15
C THR A 50 -25.84 7.93 1.38
N GLN A 51 -24.73 8.14 0.65
CA GLN A 51 -24.52 9.34 -0.19
C GLN A 51 -25.57 9.52 -1.26
N ASN A 52 -26.07 8.42 -1.83
CA ASN A 52 -27.11 8.43 -2.86
C ASN A 52 -28.53 8.61 -2.29
N GLN A 53 -28.70 8.77 -0.98
CA GLN A 53 -29.98 9.15 -0.39
C GLN A 53 -30.16 10.66 -0.42
N ALA A 54 -31.41 11.12 -0.60
CA ALA A 54 -31.77 12.54 -0.67
C ALA A 54 -31.30 13.38 0.53
N TRP A 55 -31.09 12.75 1.69
CA TRP A 55 -30.62 13.39 2.93
C TRP A 55 -29.14 13.12 3.25
N GLY A 56 -28.50 12.15 2.59
CA GLY A 56 -27.22 11.59 3.01
C GLY A 56 -25.99 12.23 2.38
N TYR A 57 -26.17 13.00 1.30
CA TYR A 57 -25.08 13.72 0.64
C TYR A 57 -24.34 14.70 1.57
N GLY A 58 -25.09 15.55 2.28
CA GLY A 58 -24.52 16.55 3.20
C GLY A 58 -23.72 15.95 4.36
N PRO A 59 -24.31 15.01 5.14
CA PRO A 59 -23.62 14.35 6.25
C PRO A 59 -22.34 13.60 5.82
N VAL A 60 -22.39 12.84 4.72
CA VAL A 60 -21.21 12.07 4.28
C VAL A 60 -20.12 13.00 3.76
N ARG A 61 -20.48 14.04 3.02
CA ARG A 61 -19.51 15.05 2.57
C ARG A 61 -18.90 15.79 3.76
N ASN A 62 -19.67 16.14 4.78
CA ASN A 62 -19.16 16.84 5.97
C ASN A 62 -18.29 15.98 6.89
N LEU A 63 -18.49 14.65 6.90
CA LEU A 63 -17.72 13.70 7.70
C LEU A 63 -16.49 13.14 6.95
N GLY A 64 -16.59 13.02 5.63
CA GLY A 64 -15.62 12.34 4.78
C GLY A 64 -14.74 13.25 3.93
N ALA A 65 -15.22 14.45 3.57
CA ALA A 65 -14.43 15.40 2.78
C ALA A 65 -13.30 15.98 3.64
N VAL A 66 -12.08 15.74 3.20
CA VAL A 66 -10.90 16.46 3.64
C VAL A 66 -10.52 17.40 2.52
N ARG A 67 -10.39 18.67 2.85
CA ARG A 67 -9.87 19.71 1.95
C ARG A 67 -8.53 20.22 2.46
N ALA A 68 -7.72 20.77 1.57
CA ALA A 68 -6.45 21.38 1.97
C ALA A 68 -6.65 22.61 2.89
N GLU A 69 -7.79 23.29 2.78
CA GLU A 69 -8.21 24.40 3.65
C GLU A 69 -8.63 23.97 5.07
N ASP A 70 -8.93 22.69 5.31
CA ASP A 70 -9.41 22.24 6.62
C ASP A 70 -8.32 22.36 7.70
N PRO A 71 -8.67 22.70 8.96
CA PRO A 71 -7.72 22.68 10.07
C PRO A 71 -7.06 21.30 10.18
N LEU A 72 -5.74 21.26 10.37
CA LEU A 72 -4.94 20.02 10.43
C LEU A 72 -5.51 18.96 11.39
N PRO A 73 -6.03 19.31 12.59
CA PRO A 73 -6.65 18.33 13.49
C PRO A 73 -7.92 17.70 12.92
N LEU A 74 -8.72 18.49 12.19
CA LEU A 74 -9.95 18.03 11.54
C LEU A 74 -9.65 17.11 10.36
N ALA A 75 -8.61 17.41 9.57
CA ALA A 75 -8.14 16.53 8.52
C ALA A 75 -7.53 15.23 9.04
N LEU A 76 -6.81 15.26 10.17
CA LEU A 76 -6.30 14.05 10.84
C LEU A 76 -7.43 13.19 11.41
N LEU A 77 -8.52 13.80 11.87
CA LEU A 77 -9.68 13.07 12.40
C LEU A 77 -10.55 12.47 11.28
N ARG A 78 -10.64 13.16 10.13
CA ARG A 78 -11.44 12.75 8.96
C ARG A 78 -10.69 11.86 7.98
N THR A 79 -9.36 11.90 7.92
CA THR A 79 -8.53 11.05 7.04
C THR A 79 -8.87 9.56 7.11
N PRO A 80 -9.07 8.92 8.28
CA PRO A 80 -9.46 7.51 8.32
C PRO A 80 -10.85 7.27 7.72
N LEU A 81 -11.76 8.24 7.78
CA LEU A 81 -13.10 8.14 7.19
C LEU A 81 -13.10 8.45 5.68
N SER A 82 -12.27 9.41 5.25
CA SER A 82 -12.10 9.83 3.84
C SER A 82 -11.66 8.70 2.92
N LEU A 83 -10.94 7.72 3.49
CA LEU A 83 -10.44 6.54 2.80
C LEU A 83 -11.57 5.66 2.25
N PHE A 84 -12.76 5.74 2.86
CA PHE A 84 -13.94 4.96 2.51
C PHE A 84 -15.04 5.79 1.84
N VAL A 85 -14.78 7.06 1.53
CA VAL A 85 -15.72 7.95 0.85
C VAL A 85 -15.41 7.92 -0.65
N PRO A 86 -16.26 7.32 -1.49
CA PRO A 86 -16.02 7.27 -2.92
C PRO A 86 -16.12 8.67 -3.54
N ALA A 87 -15.22 8.98 -4.46
CA ALA A 87 -15.36 10.13 -5.33
C ALA A 87 -16.58 9.92 -6.23
N LEU A 88 -17.48 10.91 -6.28
CA LEU A 88 -18.75 10.84 -7.03
C LEU A 88 -18.56 10.72 -8.55
N ASP A 89 -17.38 11.08 -9.05
CA ASP A 89 -17.10 11.20 -10.48
C ASP A 89 -16.60 9.89 -11.12
N LEU A 90 -16.44 8.82 -10.35
CA LEU A 90 -15.95 7.52 -10.83
C LEU A 90 -16.92 6.38 -10.48
N PRO A 91 -17.08 5.38 -11.37
CA PRO A 91 -17.97 4.25 -11.11
C PRO A 91 -17.54 3.55 -9.83
N VAL A 92 -18.44 3.48 -8.83
CA VAL A 92 -18.13 2.98 -7.48
C VAL A 92 -17.54 1.56 -7.51
N TRP A 93 -17.93 0.77 -8.51
CA TRP A 93 -17.41 -0.57 -8.76
C TRP A 93 -15.89 -0.60 -8.94
N GLY A 94 -15.30 0.44 -9.54
CA GLY A 94 -13.85 0.60 -9.69
C GLY A 94 -13.16 0.76 -8.34
N ALA A 95 -13.69 1.62 -7.47
CA ALA A 95 -13.15 1.81 -6.12
C ALA A 95 -13.31 0.55 -5.26
N LEU A 96 -14.47 -0.10 -5.30
CA LEU A 96 -14.72 -1.35 -4.57
C LEU A 96 -13.82 -2.49 -5.04
N ALA A 97 -13.61 -2.63 -6.35
CA ALA A 97 -12.71 -3.64 -6.92
C ALA A 97 -11.24 -3.39 -6.53
N GLN A 98 -10.79 -2.13 -6.56
CA GLN A 98 -9.46 -1.74 -6.13
C GLN A 98 -9.22 -2.04 -4.65
N ILE A 99 -10.17 -1.68 -3.77
CA ILE A 99 -10.10 -2.02 -2.34
C ILE A 99 -10.05 -3.53 -2.20
N LEU A 100 -11.02 -4.27 -2.76
CA LEU A 100 -11.09 -5.73 -2.62
C LEU A 100 -9.79 -6.42 -3.04
N LEU A 101 -9.24 -6.04 -4.19
CA LEU A 101 -8.04 -6.65 -4.75
C LEU A 101 -6.79 -6.23 -3.98
N VAL A 102 -6.54 -4.93 -3.84
CA VAL A 102 -5.28 -4.42 -3.31
C VAL A 102 -5.23 -4.49 -1.78
N PHE A 103 -6.31 -4.13 -1.09
CA PHE A 103 -6.38 -4.34 0.37
C PHE A 103 -6.40 -5.83 0.69
N GLY A 104 -7.08 -6.66 -0.10
CA GLY A 104 -7.10 -8.11 0.09
C GLY A 104 -5.72 -8.73 -0.02
N VAL A 105 -5.01 -8.45 -1.11
CA VAL A 105 -3.63 -8.93 -1.29
C VAL A 105 -2.71 -8.41 -0.19
N ALA A 106 -2.83 -7.12 0.17
CA ALA A 106 -2.00 -6.53 1.21
C ALA A 106 -2.30 -7.08 2.60
N GLU A 107 -3.56 -7.21 3.02
CA GLU A 107 -3.97 -7.79 4.29
C GLU A 107 -3.47 -9.22 4.42
N VAL A 108 -3.58 -10.00 3.35
CA VAL A 108 -3.09 -11.36 3.33
C VAL A 108 -1.57 -11.41 3.42
N CYS A 109 -0.87 -10.53 2.69
CA CYS A 109 0.59 -10.52 2.63
C CYS A 109 1.27 -9.91 3.86
N LEU A 110 0.69 -8.85 4.43
CA LEU A 110 1.30 -7.99 5.44
C LEU A 110 0.62 -8.12 6.80
N GLY A 111 -0.67 -8.50 6.82
CA GLY A 111 -1.54 -8.48 7.99
C GLY A 111 -2.24 -7.13 8.19
N ARG A 112 -3.42 -7.17 8.84
CA ARG A 112 -4.31 -6.02 9.07
C ARG A 112 -3.62 -4.73 9.51
N TRP A 113 -2.76 -4.80 10.54
CA TRP A 113 -2.17 -3.61 11.13
C TRP A 113 -1.16 -2.92 10.21
N ARG A 114 -0.36 -3.71 9.49
CA ARG A 114 0.60 -3.16 8.52
C ARG A 114 -0.12 -2.60 7.31
N THR A 115 -1.16 -3.28 6.84
CA THR A 115 -2.04 -2.79 5.78
C THR A 115 -2.63 -1.43 6.15
N LEU A 116 -3.23 -1.31 7.34
CA LEU A 116 -3.78 -0.05 7.84
C LEU A 116 -2.72 1.04 7.96
N ALA A 117 -1.57 0.74 8.56
CA ALA A 117 -0.51 1.73 8.76
C ALA A 117 0.03 2.29 7.43
N VAL A 118 0.23 1.42 6.43
CA VAL A 118 0.70 1.84 5.10
C VAL A 118 -0.40 2.62 4.37
N ALA A 119 -1.64 2.13 4.37
CA ALA A 119 -2.77 2.82 3.76
C ALA A 119 -2.98 4.23 4.36
N TYR A 120 -2.95 4.32 5.69
CA TYR A 120 -3.07 5.59 6.40
C TYR A 120 -1.90 6.52 6.11
N GLY A 121 -0.65 6.02 6.16
CA GLY A 121 0.53 6.81 5.85
C GLY A 121 0.56 7.34 4.42
N ALA A 122 0.14 6.53 3.45
CA ALA A 122 0.02 6.93 2.04
C ALA A 122 -1.03 8.04 1.85
N THR A 123 -2.20 7.89 2.47
CA THR A 123 -3.28 8.89 2.43
C THR A 123 -2.88 10.18 3.12
N LEU A 124 -2.22 10.08 4.28
CA LEU A 124 -1.71 11.23 5.01
C LEU A 124 -0.63 11.97 4.20
N ALA A 125 0.23 11.26 3.49
CA ALA A 125 1.24 11.89 2.63
C ALA A 125 0.61 12.66 1.46
N GLY A 126 -0.44 12.11 0.81
CA GLY A 126 -1.19 12.82 -0.23
C GLY A 126 -1.82 14.11 0.29
N THR A 127 -2.59 14.01 1.38
CA THR A 127 -3.24 15.19 2.02
C THR A 127 -2.24 16.25 2.54
N LEU A 128 -1.09 15.84 3.08
CA LEU A 128 -0.03 16.78 3.48
C LEU A 128 0.63 17.44 2.28
N TYR A 129 0.83 16.69 1.19
CA TYR A 129 1.35 17.24 -0.06
C TYR A 129 0.41 18.30 -0.63
N ALA A 130 -0.90 18.04 -0.70
CA ALA A 130 -1.88 19.03 -1.17
C ALA A 130 -1.81 20.34 -0.36
N ARG A 131 -1.68 20.24 0.97
CA ARG A 131 -1.53 21.40 1.86
C ARG A 131 -0.23 22.17 1.63
N VAL A 132 0.90 21.46 1.56
CA VAL A 132 2.22 22.08 1.34
C VAL A 132 2.29 22.70 -0.06
N GLY A 133 1.76 22.01 -1.07
CA GLY A 133 1.70 22.50 -2.45
C GLY A 133 0.88 23.79 -2.55
N VAL A 134 -0.32 23.84 -1.96
CA VAL A 134 -1.14 25.06 -1.93
C VAL A 134 -0.43 26.19 -1.19
N ALA A 135 0.24 25.91 -0.07
CA ALA A 135 0.97 26.92 0.70
C ALA A 135 2.22 27.48 -0.03
N LEU A 136 2.85 26.68 -0.90
CA LEU A 136 3.97 27.11 -1.73
C LEU A 136 3.54 27.96 -2.93
N GLY A 137 2.29 27.80 -3.39
CA GLY A 137 1.73 28.54 -4.52
C GLY A 137 2.30 28.14 -5.90
N PRO A 138 1.64 28.53 -7.00
CA PRO A 138 1.91 28.01 -8.35
C PRO A 138 3.27 28.43 -8.95
N GLY A 139 4.06 29.26 -8.27
CA GLY A 139 5.33 29.81 -8.75
C GLY A 139 6.58 29.01 -8.36
N THR A 140 6.45 27.98 -7.52
CA THR A 140 7.57 27.12 -7.09
C THR A 140 7.20 25.67 -7.25
N PHE A 141 8.08 24.78 -7.72
CA PHE A 141 7.85 23.34 -7.70
C PHE A 141 8.10 22.79 -6.29
N PRO A 142 7.17 22.07 -5.62
CA PRO A 142 5.94 21.38 -6.08
C PRO A 142 4.61 22.10 -5.73
N GLY A 143 4.58 23.41 -5.86
CA GLY A 143 3.46 24.26 -5.50
C GLY A 143 2.24 24.13 -6.42
N LEU A 144 1.07 24.40 -5.84
CA LEU A 144 -0.24 24.20 -6.44
C LEU A 144 -0.98 25.54 -6.51
N PRO A 145 -1.83 25.76 -7.53
CA PRO A 145 -2.71 26.91 -7.58
C PRO A 145 -3.72 26.89 -6.42
N ALA A 146 -4.14 28.05 -5.94
CA ALA A 146 -5.08 28.17 -4.81
C ALA A 146 -6.46 27.54 -5.10
N SER A 147 -6.81 27.33 -6.37
CA SER A 147 -8.01 26.58 -6.78
C SER A 147 -8.00 25.13 -6.28
N ASP A 148 -6.82 24.53 -6.13
CA ASP A 148 -6.65 23.14 -5.68
C ASP A 148 -6.97 23.00 -4.18
N ALA A 149 -7.05 24.11 -3.43
CA ALA A 149 -7.40 24.10 -2.02
C ALA A 149 -8.85 23.67 -1.73
N GLN A 150 -9.74 23.84 -2.72
CA GLN A 150 -11.18 23.51 -2.64
C GLN A 150 -11.50 22.11 -3.17
N VAL A 151 -10.53 21.44 -3.82
CA VAL A 151 -10.72 20.10 -4.36
C VAL A 151 -10.81 19.11 -3.21
N VAL A 152 -11.78 18.21 -3.30
CA VAL A 152 -12.05 17.21 -2.27
C VAL A 152 -11.06 16.06 -2.49
N ASP A 153 -10.03 15.97 -1.63
CA ASP A 153 -9.00 14.92 -1.63
C ASP A 153 -9.52 13.63 -1.00
N THR A 154 -10.67 13.12 -1.46
CA THR A 154 -11.26 11.89 -0.93
C THR A 154 -11.22 10.76 -1.92
N GLY A 155 -10.63 9.65 -1.50
CA GLY A 155 -10.81 8.38 -2.17
C GLY A 155 -9.78 7.34 -1.72
N PRO A 156 -10.09 6.05 -1.88
CA PRO A 156 -9.17 4.97 -1.54
C PRO A 156 -7.94 4.91 -2.46
N SER A 157 -7.91 5.67 -3.56
CA SER A 157 -6.91 5.54 -4.63
C SER A 157 -5.47 5.76 -4.16
N ALA A 158 -5.19 6.83 -3.41
CA ALA A 158 -3.85 7.08 -2.86
C ALA A 158 -3.40 5.94 -1.92
N ALA A 159 -4.32 5.46 -1.07
CA ALA A 159 -4.07 4.32 -0.21
C ALA A 159 -3.78 3.06 -1.02
N VAL A 160 -4.60 2.76 -2.04
CA VAL A 160 -4.49 1.61 -2.93
C VAL A 160 -3.14 1.64 -3.67
N VAL A 161 -2.77 2.76 -4.28
CA VAL A 161 -1.52 2.92 -5.02
C VAL A 161 -0.32 2.73 -4.09
N GLY A 162 -0.31 3.39 -2.94
CA GLY A 162 0.75 3.25 -1.95
C GLY A 162 0.90 1.80 -1.45
N LEU A 163 -0.23 1.14 -1.18
CA LEU A 163 -0.25 -0.26 -0.74
C LEU A 163 0.24 -1.21 -1.84
N ALA A 164 -0.13 -0.97 -3.09
CA ALA A 164 0.31 -1.75 -4.24
C ALA A 164 1.85 -1.68 -4.38
N VAL A 165 2.42 -0.47 -4.33
CA VAL A 165 3.88 -0.29 -4.39
C VAL A 165 4.57 -0.95 -3.20
N TYR A 166 4.04 -0.79 -1.99
CA TYR A 166 4.62 -1.39 -0.78
C TYR A 166 4.61 -2.93 -0.84
N VAL A 167 3.50 -3.54 -1.28
CA VAL A 167 3.40 -5.00 -1.44
C VAL A 167 4.34 -5.49 -2.52
N CYS A 168 4.39 -4.82 -3.67
CA CYS A 168 5.29 -5.17 -4.76
C CYS A 168 6.75 -5.15 -4.30
N HIS A 169 7.15 -4.10 -3.59
CA HIS A 169 8.48 -3.99 -2.99
C HIS A 169 8.76 -5.13 -2.00
N GLN A 170 7.85 -5.39 -1.05
CA GLN A 170 8.02 -6.42 -0.03
C GLN A 170 8.09 -7.84 -0.61
N ARG A 171 7.41 -8.09 -1.73
CA ARG A 171 7.36 -9.37 -2.45
C ARG A 171 8.38 -9.49 -3.57
N ARG A 172 9.20 -8.45 -3.80
CA ARG A 172 10.16 -8.37 -4.91
C ARG A 172 9.51 -8.48 -6.29
N ALA A 173 8.26 -8.06 -6.41
CA ALA A 173 7.57 -7.89 -7.69
C ALA A 173 7.91 -6.52 -8.28
N TRP A 174 9.20 -6.32 -8.61
CA TRP A 174 9.75 -5.02 -8.99
C TRP A 174 9.18 -4.50 -10.30
N PHE A 175 8.95 -5.39 -11.27
CA PHE A 175 8.41 -5.02 -12.57
C PHE A 175 6.97 -4.52 -12.42
N THR A 176 6.17 -5.24 -11.64
CA THR A 176 4.78 -4.87 -11.35
C THR A 176 4.72 -3.54 -10.59
N GLY A 177 5.59 -3.36 -9.58
CA GLY A 177 5.69 -2.10 -8.85
C GLY A 177 6.10 -0.92 -9.74
N ALA A 178 7.10 -1.12 -10.61
CA ALA A 178 7.54 -0.10 -11.56
C ALA A 178 6.43 0.28 -12.56
N LEU A 179 5.65 -0.70 -13.02
CA LEU A 179 4.51 -0.44 -13.91
C LEU A 179 3.43 0.40 -13.23
N VAL A 180 3.13 0.15 -11.94
CA VAL A 180 2.20 0.97 -11.17
C VAL A 180 2.70 2.41 -11.05
N VAL A 181 3.98 2.60 -10.71
CA VAL A 181 4.58 3.95 -10.63
C VAL A 181 4.53 4.65 -11.99
N LEU A 182 4.90 3.95 -13.06
CA LEU A 182 4.88 4.49 -14.41
C LEU A 182 3.47 4.89 -14.84
N ALA A 183 2.46 4.06 -14.54
CA ALA A 183 1.07 4.37 -14.83
C ALA A 183 0.62 5.66 -14.13
N MET A 184 1.01 5.86 -12.86
CA MET A 184 0.70 7.09 -12.12
C MET A 184 1.44 8.31 -12.67
N VAL A 185 2.69 8.16 -13.09
CA VAL A 185 3.45 9.24 -13.76
C VAL A 185 2.78 9.63 -15.08
N VAL A 186 2.39 8.66 -15.90
CA VAL A 186 1.68 8.91 -17.16
C VAL A 186 0.33 9.59 -16.88
N GLU A 187 -0.39 9.18 -15.85
CA GLU A 187 -1.65 9.83 -15.46
C GLU A 187 -1.45 11.31 -15.13
N VAL A 188 -0.40 11.66 -14.36
CA VAL A 188 -0.06 13.06 -14.05
C VAL A 188 0.28 13.84 -15.31
N LEU A 189 1.11 13.27 -16.20
CA LEU A 189 1.53 13.96 -17.42
C LEU A 189 0.39 14.17 -18.42
N VAL A 190 -0.61 13.28 -18.44
CA VAL A 190 -1.72 13.34 -19.40
C VAL A 190 -2.89 14.18 -18.87
N LYS A 191 -3.20 14.11 -17.58
CA LYS A 191 -4.39 14.75 -16.99
C LYS A 191 -4.10 16.03 -16.21
N ASP A 192 -2.83 16.29 -15.88
CA ASP A 192 -2.39 17.38 -14.99
C ASP A 192 -3.31 17.61 -13.78
N ASN A 193 -3.70 16.51 -13.12
CA ASN A 193 -4.68 16.53 -12.05
C ASN A 193 -4.01 16.52 -10.67
N LEU A 194 -4.67 17.15 -9.70
CA LEU A 194 -4.24 17.13 -8.29
C LEU A 194 -4.14 15.70 -7.76
N ALA A 195 -5.13 14.85 -8.07
CA ALA A 195 -5.19 13.46 -7.63
C ALA A 195 -3.96 12.64 -8.02
N GLY A 196 -3.42 12.81 -9.24
CA GLY A 196 -2.21 12.11 -9.66
C GLY A 196 -0.96 12.60 -8.92
N ARG A 197 -0.88 13.90 -8.60
CA ARG A 197 0.23 14.45 -7.80
C ARG A 197 0.18 13.92 -6.36
N GLU A 198 -1.01 13.79 -5.77
CA GLU A 198 -1.19 13.12 -4.48
C GLU A 198 -0.78 11.65 -4.51
N HIS A 199 -1.08 10.93 -5.61
CA HIS A 199 -0.63 9.55 -5.79
C HIS A 199 0.90 9.46 -5.86
N LEU A 200 1.56 10.39 -6.54
CA LEU A 200 3.03 10.46 -6.56
C LEU A 200 3.61 10.76 -5.17
N ALA A 201 2.98 11.64 -4.39
CA ALA A 201 3.39 11.91 -3.02
C ALA A 201 3.22 10.66 -2.13
N ALA A 202 2.11 9.95 -2.27
CA ALA A 202 1.87 8.68 -1.59
C ALA A 202 2.92 7.62 -1.94
N ILE A 203 3.25 7.47 -3.24
CA ILE A 203 4.31 6.58 -3.72
C ILE A 203 5.65 6.96 -3.10
N ALA A 204 6.03 8.24 -3.14
CA ALA A 204 7.29 8.72 -2.62
C ALA A 204 7.44 8.41 -1.13
N ALA A 205 6.41 8.71 -0.33
CA ALA A 205 6.39 8.41 1.10
C ALA A 205 6.56 6.90 1.36
N VAL A 206 5.86 6.05 0.61
CA VAL A 206 5.97 4.59 0.73
C VAL A 206 7.37 4.09 0.38
N LEU A 207 7.97 4.60 -0.70
CA LEU A 207 9.34 4.25 -1.10
C LEU A 207 10.37 4.67 -0.05
N VAL A 208 10.20 5.84 0.58
CA VAL A 208 11.03 6.27 1.71
C VAL A 208 10.92 5.29 2.87
N VAL A 209 9.69 4.88 3.25
CA VAL A 209 9.49 3.89 4.31
C VAL A 209 10.17 2.56 3.98
N CYS A 210 10.05 2.09 2.74
CA CYS A 210 10.75 0.90 2.26
C CYS A 210 12.27 1.04 2.39
N GLY A 211 12.85 2.13 1.88
CA GLY A 211 14.29 2.39 1.93
C GLY A 211 14.84 2.52 3.35
N VAL A 212 14.15 3.24 4.24
CA VAL A 212 14.52 3.38 5.65
C VAL A 212 14.52 2.02 6.35
N ARG A 213 13.52 1.17 6.09
CA ARG A 213 13.46 -0.18 6.67
C ARG A 213 14.62 -1.06 6.22
N GLU A 214 14.96 -1.03 4.93
CA GLU A 214 16.11 -1.77 4.41
C GLU A 214 17.42 -1.25 4.99
N TRP A 215 17.57 0.05 5.13
CA TRP A 215 18.74 0.67 5.73
C TRP A 215 18.89 0.32 7.22
N LEU A 216 17.81 0.40 8.00
CA LEU A 216 17.79 -0.03 9.40
C LEU A 216 18.07 -1.52 9.54
N GLY A 217 17.52 -2.35 8.64
CA GLY A 217 17.79 -3.79 8.58
C GLY A 217 19.27 -4.10 8.32
N ARG A 218 19.88 -3.41 7.36
CA ARG A 218 21.32 -3.51 7.07
C ARG A 218 22.18 -3.07 8.26
N ARG A 219 21.81 -1.99 8.95
CA ARG A 219 22.51 -1.53 10.16
C ARG A 219 22.41 -2.50 11.33
N ARG A 220 21.27 -3.16 11.51
CA ARG A 220 21.08 -4.19 12.54
C ARG A 220 21.84 -5.48 12.22
N GLY A 221 21.87 -5.88 10.94
CA GLY A 221 22.69 -7.01 10.47
C GLY A 221 24.19 -6.76 10.62
N ALA A 222 24.65 -5.55 10.32
CA ALA A 222 26.05 -5.16 10.50
C ALA A 222 26.47 -5.04 11.99
N ARG A 223 25.51 -4.79 12.90
CA ARG A 223 25.76 -4.77 14.36
C ARG A 223 25.80 -6.14 15.02
N ASN A 224 25.40 -7.21 14.33
CA ASN A 224 25.52 -8.60 14.80
C ASN A 224 26.49 -9.43 13.92
N PRO A 225 27.81 -9.20 13.97
CA PRO A 225 28.77 -10.13 13.37
C PRO A 225 28.94 -11.44 14.18
N GLY A 226 28.41 -11.50 15.40
CA GLY A 226 28.81 -12.48 16.43
C GLY A 226 28.08 -13.82 16.49
N THR A 227 27.40 -14.29 15.43
CA THR A 227 26.68 -15.58 15.49
C THR A 227 26.89 -16.48 14.27
N ALA A 228 28.06 -16.37 13.63
CA ALA A 228 28.46 -17.29 12.56
C ALA A 228 29.94 -17.66 12.71
N VAL A 229 30.26 -18.55 13.66
CA VAL A 229 31.12 -19.76 13.47
C VAL A 229 30.90 -20.65 14.71
N ARG A 230 30.02 -21.64 14.58
CA ARG A 230 30.14 -22.89 15.35
C ARG A 230 29.37 -23.98 14.61
N THR A 231 29.93 -24.45 13.50
CA THR A 231 29.55 -25.71 12.86
C THR A 231 30.73 -26.67 12.91
N CYS A 232 30.56 -27.67 13.77
CA CYS A 232 31.01 -29.05 13.70
C CYS A 232 32.36 -29.39 13.05
N GLY A 233 33.29 -29.89 13.86
CA GLY A 233 34.19 -30.96 13.42
C GLY A 233 33.43 -32.30 13.33
N PRO A 234 33.77 -33.19 12.39
CA PRO A 234 33.08 -34.46 12.20
C PRO A 234 33.45 -35.49 13.28
N ALA A 235 32.54 -36.43 13.48
CA ALA A 235 32.66 -37.58 14.36
C ALA A 235 33.74 -38.57 13.89
N GLU A 236 34.56 -39.07 14.81
CA GLU A 236 35.24 -40.35 14.66
C GLU A 236 34.59 -41.39 15.57
N GLY A 237 34.11 -42.46 14.95
CA GLY A 237 33.52 -43.62 15.60
C GLY A 237 34.55 -44.71 15.91
N GLY A 238 34.20 -45.57 16.85
CA GLY A 238 34.85 -46.87 17.05
C GLY A 238 34.42 -47.54 18.36
N PRO A 239 33.61 -48.61 18.33
CA PRO A 239 33.39 -49.46 19.50
C PRO A 239 34.59 -50.40 19.68
N GLY A 240 35.28 -50.29 20.83
CA GLY A 240 36.39 -51.18 21.17
C GLY A 240 35.90 -52.61 21.47
N PRO A 241 36.60 -53.66 21.00
CA PRO A 241 36.24 -55.04 21.27
C PRO A 241 36.63 -55.43 22.69
N GLY A 242 35.86 -56.35 23.27
CA GLY A 242 36.10 -56.88 24.61
C GLY A 242 37.48 -57.53 24.79
N ARG A 243 37.98 -57.46 26.02
CA ARG A 243 38.95 -58.41 26.57
C ARG A 243 38.44 -58.94 27.91
N ARG A 244 38.37 -60.27 27.96
CA ARG A 244 38.22 -61.09 29.17
C ARG A 244 39.43 -60.89 30.09
N ARG A 245 39.20 -60.77 31.39
CA ARG A 245 39.53 -61.74 32.45
C ARG A 245 39.01 -61.24 33.79
#